data_AF-A0A519TDX1-F1
#
_entry.id   AF-A0A519TDX1-F1
#
_cell.length_a   1.000
_cell.length_b   1.000
_cell.length_c   1.000
_cell.angle_alpha   90.00
_cell.angle_beta   90.00
_cell.angle_gamma   90.00
#
_symmetry.space_group_name_H-M   'P 1'
#
loop_
_entity.id
_entity.type
_entity.pdbx_description
1 polymer ?
#
loop_
_entity_poly.entity_id
_entity_poly.type
_entity_poly.pdbx_seq_one_letter_code
_entity_poly.pdbx_strand_id
1 'polypeptide(L)'
;FGPNYFAFYNKDFDRLFEQSYYETDDRKRFALYRKMDQLVMDSSPVVPLFYDQSVVMLQNNIRGYAFNALSLMILKEIKKD
;
A
#
# COMPACT_ATOMS: atom_id res chain seq x y z
N PHE A 1 -13.38 -10.68 -14.18
CA PHE A 1 -12.12 -9.95 -14.00
C PHE A 1 -12.01 -9.58 -12.53
N GLY A 2 -11.03 -10.15 -11.83
CA GLY A 2 -10.75 -9.83 -10.42
C GLY A 2 -9.77 -8.65 -10.29
N PRO A 3 -9.41 -8.25 -9.07
CA PRO A 3 -8.52 -7.11 -8.81
C PRO A 3 -7.06 -7.35 -9.27
N ASN A 4 -6.71 -8.57 -9.68
CA ASN A 4 -5.41 -8.89 -10.26
C ASN A 4 -5.40 -8.63 -11.78
N TYR A 5 -5.02 -7.41 -12.16
CA TYR A 5 -4.96 -6.97 -13.56
C TYR A 5 -3.83 -7.63 -14.38
N PHE A 6 -2.80 -8.15 -13.72
CA PHE A 6 -1.65 -8.78 -14.37
C PHE A 6 -1.80 -10.30 -14.53
N ALA A 7 -2.91 -10.88 -14.04
CA ALA A 7 -3.16 -12.33 -14.01
C ALA A 7 -1.98 -13.14 -13.44
N PHE A 8 -1.19 -12.53 -12.53
CA PHE A 8 -0.05 -13.18 -11.91
C PHE A 8 -0.52 -14.30 -10.97
N TYR A 9 0.06 -15.48 -11.12
CA TYR A 9 -0.25 -16.65 -10.30
C TYR A 9 1.05 -17.35 -9.90
N ASN A 10 1.31 -17.46 -8.59
CA ASN A 10 2.47 -18.13 -8.06
C ASN A 10 2.14 -18.74 -6.69
N LYS A 11 2.21 -20.08 -6.61
CA LYS A 11 1.86 -20.83 -5.39
C LYS A 11 2.77 -20.51 -4.20
N ASP A 12 4.03 -20.20 -4.44
CA ASP A 12 4.97 -19.82 -3.38
C ASP A 12 4.68 -18.42 -2.86
N PHE A 13 4.28 -17.49 -3.74
CA PHE A 13 3.84 -16.16 -3.35
C PHE A 13 2.60 -16.24 -2.44
N ASP A 14 1.57 -16.99 -2.86
CA ASP A 14 0.34 -17.16 -2.08
C ASP A 14 0.62 -17.75 -0.69
N ARG A 15 1.49 -18.78 -0.61
CA ARG A 15 1.90 -19.40 0.65
C ARG A 15 2.65 -18.41 1.57
N LEU A 16 3.57 -17.61 1.02
CA LEU A 16 4.29 -16.60 1.80
C LEU A 16 3.36 -15.49 2.30
N PHE A 17 2.36 -15.12 1.49
CA PHE A 17 1.36 -14.13 1.85
C PHE A 17 0.53 -14.60 3.04
N GLU A 18 0.00 -15.83 2.98
CA GLU A 18 -0.73 -16.44 4.10
C GLU A 18 0.11 -16.52 5.37
N GLN A 19 1.38 -16.92 5.26
CA GLN A 19 2.30 -16.94 6.41
C GLN A 19 2.49 -15.55 7.02
N SER A 20 2.65 -14.53 6.18
CA SER A 20 2.83 -13.15 6.64
C SER A 20 1.60 -12.58 7.34
N TYR A 21 0.41 -13.08 6.99
CA TYR A 21 -0.86 -12.66 7.58
C TYR A 21 -0.99 -13.11 9.05
N TYR A 22 -0.47 -14.29 9.37
CA TYR A 22 -0.50 -14.84 10.73
C TYR A 22 0.75 -14.53 11.58
N GLU A 23 1.78 -13.93 10.98
CA GLU A 23 3.02 -13.57 11.70
C GLU A 23 2.85 -12.25 12.48
N THR A 24 3.00 -12.35 13.80
CA THR A 24 2.86 -11.21 14.72
C THR A 24 4.16 -10.44 14.91
N ASP A 25 5.31 -11.09 14.74
CA ASP A 25 6.61 -10.44 14.85
C ASP A 25 6.93 -9.62 13.59
N ASP A 26 7.07 -8.31 13.76
CA ASP A 26 7.32 -7.38 12.66
C ASP A 26 8.58 -7.71 11.86
N ARG A 27 9.67 -8.14 12.52
CA ARG A 27 10.94 -8.44 11.85
C ARG A 27 10.81 -9.66 10.96
N LYS A 28 10.12 -10.69 11.44
CA LYS A 28 9.82 -11.89 10.66
C LYS A 28 8.86 -11.58 9.51
N ARG A 29 7.82 -10.78 9.76
CA ARG A 29 6.86 -10.35 8.73
C ARG A 29 7.54 -9.55 7.62
N PHE A 30 8.46 -8.62 7.97
CA PHE A 30 9.27 -7.91 6.98
C PHE A 30 10.23 -8.80 6.19
N ALA A 31 10.75 -9.87 6.81
CA ALA A 31 11.55 -10.85 6.08
C ALA A 31 10.70 -11.63 5.05
N LEU A 32 9.45 -11.94 5.37
CA LEU A 32 8.51 -12.56 4.43
C LEU A 32 8.13 -11.62 3.29
N TYR A 33 7.84 -10.34 3.58
CA TYR A 33 7.57 -9.34 2.55
C TYR A 33 8.73 -9.20 1.56
N ARG A 34 9.97 -9.14 2.04
CA ARG A 34 11.15 -9.08 1.15
C ARG A 34 11.27 -10.29 0.23
N LYS A 35 10.90 -11.49 0.69
CA LYS A 35 10.90 -12.69 -0.17
C LYS A 35 9.82 -12.61 -1.25
N MET A 36 8.64 -12.08 -0.90
CA MET A 36 7.56 -11.86 -1.86
C MET A 36 7.92 -10.80 -2.90
N ASP A 37 8.51 -9.67 -2.47
CA ASP A 37 8.98 -8.62 -3.36
C ASP A 37 10.01 -9.17 -4.37
N GLN A 38 10.95 -10.00 -3.91
CA GLN A 38 11.93 -10.66 -4.78
C GLN A 38 11.24 -11.54 -5.85
N LEU A 39 10.26 -12.36 -5.46
CA LEU A 39 9.52 -13.21 -6.41
C LEU A 39 8.80 -12.38 -7.48
N VAL A 40 8.23 -11.25 -7.10
CA VAL A 40 7.59 -10.32 -8.04
C VAL A 40 8.62 -9.71 -8.98
N MET A 41 9.78 -9.25 -8.46
CA MET A 41 10.84 -8.69 -9.31
C MET A 41 11.38 -9.73 -10.30
N ASP A 42 11.67 -10.95 -9.84
CA ASP A 42 12.20 -12.03 -10.68
C ASP A 42 11.21 -12.45 -11.78
N SER A 43 9.91 -12.43 -11.48
CA SER A 43 8.86 -12.78 -12.44
C SER A 43 8.47 -11.59 -13.34
N SER A 44 8.80 -10.36 -12.93
CA SER A 44 8.51 -9.10 -13.62
C SER A 44 7.07 -8.94 -14.16
N PRO A 45 5.99 -9.28 -13.40
CA PRO A 45 4.62 -9.07 -13.87
C PRO A 45 4.23 -7.58 -13.85
N VAL A 46 4.95 -6.76 -13.08
CA VAL A 46 4.76 -5.31 -12.94
C VAL A 46 6.12 -4.62 -12.82
N VAL A 47 6.24 -3.42 -13.37
CA VAL A 47 7.44 -2.57 -13.26
C VAL A 47 7.05 -1.27 -12.56
N PRO A 48 7.38 -1.10 -11.27
CA PRO A 48 7.14 0.16 -10.56
C PRO A 48 7.99 1.29 -11.16
N LEU A 49 7.36 2.41 -11.53
CA LEU A 49 8.05 3.56 -12.12
C LEU A 49 8.36 4.65 -11.08
N PHE A 50 7.38 4.99 -10.25
CA PHE A 50 7.49 6.01 -9.21
C PHE A 50 6.41 5.80 -8.15
N TYR A 51 6.67 6.32 -6.95
CA TYR A 51 5.65 6.53 -5.92
C TYR A 51 5.08 7.94 -6.11
N ASP A 52 3.76 8.08 -5.96
CA ASP A 52 3.10 9.36 -6.07
C ASP A 52 3.30 10.20 -4.80
N GLN A 53 3.34 11.52 -4.99
CA GLN A 53 3.25 12.47 -3.88
C GLN A 53 1.89 13.13 -3.93
N SER A 54 1.12 12.98 -2.86
CA SER A 54 -0.20 13.58 -2.77
C SER A 54 -0.10 15.06 -2.42
N VAL A 55 -0.69 15.90 -3.27
CA VAL A 55 -0.81 17.34 -3.05
C VAL A 55 -2.27 17.66 -2.81
N VAL A 56 -2.58 18.31 -1.69
CA VAL A 56 -3.94 18.76 -1.36
C VAL A 56 -3.95 20.28 -1.30
N MET A 57 -4.86 20.89 -2.07
CA MET A 57 -5.10 22.33 -2.05
C MET A 57 -6.41 22.61 -1.32
N LEU A 58 -6.39 23.55 -0.38
CA LEU A 58 -7.54 23.91 0.45
C LEU A 58 -7.87 25.39 0.26
N GLN A 59 -9.14 25.74 0.44
CA GLN A 59 -9.53 27.15 0.50
C GLN A 59 -9.03 27.79 1.81
N ASN A 60 -8.76 29.10 1.78
CA ASN A 60 -8.20 29.84 2.93
C ASN A 60 -9.09 29.83 4.18
N ASN A 61 -10.37 29.50 4.07
CA ASN A 61 -11.32 29.39 5.18
C ASN A 61 -11.46 27.97 5.74
N ILE A 62 -10.67 27.00 5.25
CA ILE A 62 -10.68 25.62 5.76
C ILE A 62 -9.58 25.43 6.79
N ARG A 63 -9.95 24.92 7.97
CA ARG A 63 -9.02 24.66 9.08
C ARG A 63 -9.14 23.22 9.57
N GLY A 64 -8.03 22.67 10.06
CA GLY A 64 -7.99 21.35 10.70
C GLY A 64 -7.86 20.16 9.74
N TYR A 65 -7.52 20.37 8.48
CA TYR A 65 -7.25 19.27 7.54
C TYR A 65 -5.87 18.65 7.83
N ALA A 66 -5.84 17.36 8.16
CA ALA A 66 -4.62 16.61 8.45
C ALA A 66 -4.22 15.72 7.27
N PHE A 67 -2.92 15.72 6.95
CA PHE A 67 -2.34 14.77 5.99
C PHE A 67 -2.08 13.42 6.68
N ASN A 68 -2.34 12.32 5.96
CA ASN A 68 -2.02 10.98 6.43
C ASN A 68 -1.25 10.20 5.35
N ALA A 69 -0.47 9.21 5.78
CA ALA A 69 0.39 8.41 4.89
C ALA A 69 -0.39 7.57 3.86
N LEU A 70 -1.70 7.41 4.05
CA LEU A 70 -2.58 6.71 3.12
C LEU A 70 -3.32 7.67 2.18
N SER A 71 -3.04 8.98 2.26
CA SER A 71 -3.67 10.04 1.48
C SER A 71 -5.20 10.04 1.54
N LEU A 72 -5.76 9.58 2.66
CA LEU A 72 -7.22 9.52 2.88
C LEU A 72 -7.79 10.90 3.18
N MET A 73 -9.00 11.15 2.67
CA MET A 73 -9.73 12.37 2.99
C MET A 73 -10.54 12.19 4.28
N ILE A 74 -9.99 12.65 5.42
CA ILE A 74 -10.65 12.58 6.72
C ILE A 74 -11.23 13.95 7.07
N LEU A 75 -12.57 14.08 7.02
CA LEU A 75 -13.26 15.36 7.21
C LEU A 75 -13.88 15.57 8.61
N LYS A 76 -13.69 14.62 9.53
CA LYS A 76 -14.42 14.58 10.82
C LYS A 76 -14.16 15.78 11.72
N GLU A 77 -12.97 16.35 11.67
CA GLU A 77 -12.52 17.45 12.56
C GLU A 77 -12.35 18.78 11.83
N ILE A 78 -12.76 18.82 10.55
CA ILE A 78 -12.54 19.98 9.68
C ILE A 78 -13.62 21.02 9.93
N LYS A 79 -13.20 22.29 9.89
CA LYS A 79 -14.09 23.44 10.00
C LYS A 79 -13.90 24.38 8.82
N LYS A 80 -15.02 24.97 8.41
CA LYS A 80 -15.07 26.09 7.47
C LYS A 80 -15.51 27.32 8.24
N ASP A 81 -14.74 28.39 8.14
CA ASP A 81 -15.12 29.71 8.68
C ASP A 81 -16.34 30.29 7.93
#